data_AF-A0A2M7TJW0-F1
#
_entry.id   AF-A0A2M7TJW0-F1
#
_cell.length_a   1.000
_cell.length_b   1.000
_cell.length_c   1.000
_cell.angle_alpha   90.00
_cell.angle_beta   90.00
_cell.angle_gamma   90.00
#
_symmetry.space_group_name_H-M   'P 1'
#
loop_
_entity.id
_entity.type
_entity.pdbx_description
1 polymer ?
#
loop_
_entity_poly.entity_id
_entity_poly.type
_entity_poly.pdbx_seq_one_letter_code
_entity_poly.pdbx_strand_id
1 'polypeptide(L)'
;MVRTEFLAALKQIALERGISADEIVETLKRAMLAAYTKDYPEQAAENDEVVVHIDKETGEVTLMQGSKDVTPPGFGRIAAQTAKQVILQGVREAEKQAVVTEFQGKLGEVVPGMLQRFERGSWLVDLGRTVAIMPHTEQVFNENYRNNQRLKVYVKEIDENLPRNNIVVSRSDAKLVEGLFELEIPELQSEAVVIQAIAREAGSRSKIAVASTQQGVDPVGSMVGQRGVRVQTVTDELQGEKMDIILWSDSAVDFIKNALSPAKVGKVTITEKTKTARVEVSEDELSLAIGKEGQNVRLASKLTGYRIDIVSSTGEIFTPNDELEINGEVTNVDSVTETKE
;
A
#
# COMPACT_ATOMS: atom_id res chain seq x y z
N MET A 1 49.72 -1.10 -22.13
CA MET A 1 49.21 0.00 -21.28
C MET A 1 47.89 -0.48 -20.69
N VAL A 2 47.95 -1.24 -19.59
CA VAL A 2 46.76 -1.75 -18.89
C VAL A 2 46.28 -0.61 -18.00
N ARG A 3 45.46 0.28 -18.55
CA ARG A 3 44.90 1.42 -17.82
C ARG A 3 43.39 1.21 -17.65
N THR A 4 42.95 1.41 -16.41
CA THR A 4 41.64 1.99 -16.03
C THR A 4 40.37 1.13 -16.16
N GLU A 5 40.36 -0.12 -15.70
CA GLU A 5 39.06 -0.77 -15.37
C GLU A 5 38.55 -0.36 -13.98
N PHE A 6 39.42 -0.33 -12.97
CA PHE A 6 39.02 -0.05 -11.58
C PHE A 6 38.51 1.38 -11.38
N LEU A 7 39.29 2.38 -11.79
CA LEU A 7 38.90 3.81 -11.70
C LEU A 7 37.70 4.15 -12.57
N ALA A 8 37.56 3.52 -13.74
CA ALA A 8 36.40 3.72 -14.60
C ALA A 8 35.14 3.11 -13.98
N ALA A 9 35.24 1.91 -13.41
CA ALA A 9 34.15 1.28 -12.67
C ALA A 9 33.74 2.12 -11.44
N LEU A 10 34.71 2.60 -10.65
CA LEU A 10 34.43 3.47 -9.50
C LEU A 10 33.77 4.79 -9.91
N LYS A 11 34.23 5.43 -10.98
CA LYS A 11 33.62 6.67 -11.50
C LYS A 11 32.22 6.44 -12.04
N GLN A 12 31.97 5.33 -12.70
CA GLN A 12 30.65 4.97 -13.19
C GLN A 12 29.68 4.77 -12.03
N ILE A 13 30.10 4.02 -11.00
CA ILE A 13 29.31 3.85 -9.78
C ILE A 13 29.09 5.21 -9.11
N ALA A 14 30.13 6.02 -8.91
CA ALA A 14 30.01 7.36 -8.33
C ALA A 14 28.97 8.23 -9.06
N LEU A 15 28.98 8.20 -10.40
CA LEU A 15 28.04 8.95 -11.24
C LEU A 15 26.60 8.44 -11.07
N GLU A 16 26.38 7.12 -11.05
CA GLU A 16 25.06 6.50 -10.88
C GLU A 16 24.49 6.71 -9.45
N ARG A 17 25.35 6.87 -8.45
CA ARG A 17 24.96 7.03 -7.05
C ARG A 17 24.77 8.47 -6.58
N GLY A 18 25.26 9.47 -7.33
CA GLY A 18 25.41 10.83 -6.80
C GLY A 18 26.35 10.92 -5.59
N ILE A 19 27.22 9.91 -5.41
CA ILE A 19 28.20 9.78 -4.32
C ILE A 19 29.57 10.07 -4.91
N SER A 20 30.45 10.73 -4.16
CA SER A 20 31.79 11.04 -4.67
C SER A 20 32.65 9.77 -4.77
N ALA A 21 33.55 9.70 -5.76
CA ALA A 21 34.46 8.56 -5.90
C ALA A 21 35.32 8.34 -4.64
N ASP A 22 35.62 9.41 -3.89
CA ASP A 22 36.38 9.33 -2.64
C ASP A 22 35.58 8.68 -1.50
N GLU A 23 34.27 8.92 -1.38
CA GLU A 23 33.41 8.23 -0.40
C GLU A 23 33.32 6.72 -0.65
N ILE A 24 33.32 6.30 -1.92
CA ILE A 24 33.37 4.87 -2.28
C ILE A 24 34.71 4.26 -1.86
N VAL A 25 35.82 4.97 -2.09
CA VAL A 25 37.16 4.53 -1.68
C VAL A 25 37.26 4.41 -0.16
N GLU A 26 36.70 5.34 0.60
CA GLU A 26 36.66 5.25 2.07
C GLU A 26 35.81 4.07 2.56
N THR A 27 34.70 3.78 1.90
CA THR A 27 33.89 2.59 2.21
C THR A 27 34.66 1.29 1.93
N LEU A 28 35.42 1.25 0.83
CA LEU A 28 36.29 0.13 0.48
C LEU A 28 37.39 -0.09 1.52
N LYS A 29 38.07 0.97 1.95
CA LYS A 29 39.10 0.90 3.00
C LYS A 29 38.55 0.33 4.29
N ARG A 30 37.38 0.81 4.76
CA ARG A 30 36.72 0.29 5.98
C ARG A 30 36.37 -1.19 5.84
N ALA A 31 35.82 -1.60 4.70
CA ALA A 31 35.46 -3.00 4.47
C ALA A 31 36.69 -3.91 4.39
N MET A 32 37.77 -3.47 3.74
CA MET A 32 39.04 -4.20 3.67
C MET A 32 39.72 -4.30 5.04
N LEU A 33 39.68 -3.23 5.84
CA LEU A 33 40.18 -3.25 7.22
C LEU A 33 39.40 -4.26 8.06
N ALA A 34 38.06 -4.26 7.98
CA ALA A 34 37.22 -5.22 8.68
C ALA A 34 37.50 -6.68 8.25
N ALA A 35 37.74 -6.91 6.95
CA ALA A 35 38.13 -8.23 6.44
C ALA A 35 39.50 -8.65 6.98
N TYR A 36 40.47 -7.73 7.03
CA TYR A 36 41.79 -7.97 7.60
C TYR A 36 41.73 -8.33 9.10
N THR A 37 41.03 -7.52 9.90
CA THR A 37 40.89 -7.76 11.35
C THR A 37 40.21 -9.10 11.65
N LYS A 38 39.28 -9.53 10.79
CA LYS A 38 38.59 -10.82 10.93
C LYS A 38 39.50 -12.00 10.60
N ASP A 39 40.25 -11.92 9.51
CA ASP A 39 41.06 -13.03 9.00
C ASP A 39 42.45 -13.10 9.66
N TYR A 40 42.92 -11.99 10.25
CA TYR A 40 44.25 -11.85 10.89
C TYR A 40 44.16 -11.18 12.29
N PRO A 41 43.41 -11.76 13.25
CA PRO A 41 43.12 -11.11 14.54
C PRO A 41 44.37 -10.87 15.40
N GLU A 42 45.37 -11.74 15.33
CA GLU A 42 46.62 -11.60 16.09
C GLU A 42 47.49 -10.43 15.60
N GLN A 43 47.45 -10.16 14.29
CA GLN A 43 48.24 -9.09 13.66
C GLN A 43 47.51 -7.74 13.78
N ALA A 44 46.18 -7.77 13.86
CA ALA A 44 45.35 -6.60 14.09
C ALA A 44 45.28 -6.15 15.56
N ALA A 45 45.78 -6.95 16.51
CA ALA A 45 45.76 -6.66 17.95
C ALA A 45 46.99 -5.89 18.46
N GLU A 46 47.97 -5.57 17.60
CA GLU A 46 49.10 -4.71 17.95
C GLU A 46 48.63 -3.25 18.17
N ASN A 47 49.25 -2.52 19.10
CA ASN A 47 48.81 -1.19 19.61
C ASN A 47 48.73 -0.06 18.55
N ASP A 48 49.17 -0.28 17.32
CA ASP A 48 49.18 0.71 16.25
C ASP A 48 48.01 0.48 15.28
N GLU A 49 47.32 1.56 14.93
CA GLU A 49 46.18 1.55 14.00
C GLU A 49 46.62 1.12 12.59
N VAL A 50 45.94 0.11 12.03
CA VAL A 50 46.18 -0.36 10.66
C VAL A 50 45.40 0.51 9.68
N VAL A 51 46.12 1.12 8.72
CA VAL A 51 45.55 1.99 7.68
C VAL A 51 45.60 1.29 6.33
N VAL A 52 44.46 1.28 5.63
CA VAL A 52 44.36 0.73 4.27
C VAL A 52 44.64 1.82 3.24
N HIS A 53 45.64 1.58 2.40
CA HIS A 53 45.95 2.37 1.22
C HIS A 53 45.47 1.64 -0.03
N ILE A 54 44.80 2.37 -0.92
CA ILE A 54 44.38 1.87 -2.23
C ILE A 54 45.00 2.79 -3.27
N ASP A 55 45.85 2.23 -4.13
CA ASP A 55 46.37 2.95 -5.28
C ASP A 55 45.23 3.25 -6.24
N LYS A 56 45.00 4.54 -6.54
CA LYS A 56 43.88 4.97 -7.37
C LYS A 56 44.04 4.50 -8.81
N GLU A 57 45.26 4.37 -9.33
CA GLU A 57 45.52 3.97 -10.73
C GLU A 57 45.52 2.46 -10.93
N THR A 58 46.14 1.71 -10.01
CA THR A 58 46.32 0.25 -10.14
C THR A 58 45.27 -0.55 -9.38
N GLY A 59 44.62 0.03 -8.37
CA GLY A 59 43.74 -0.67 -7.44
C GLY A 59 44.48 -1.56 -6.45
N GLU A 60 45.82 -1.47 -6.39
CA GLU A 60 46.65 -2.22 -5.44
C GLU A 60 46.35 -1.78 -4.01
N VAL A 61 46.28 -2.76 -3.10
CA VAL A 61 45.89 -2.55 -1.71
C VAL A 61 47.06 -2.88 -0.80
N THR A 62 47.44 -1.91 0.03
CA THR A 62 48.53 -2.03 1.01
C THR A 62 48.00 -1.69 2.39
N LEU A 63 48.35 -2.50 3.40
CA LEU A 63 48.03 -2.27 4.80
C LEU A 63 49.29 -1.79 5.52
N MET A 64 49.19 -0.61 6.11
CA MET A 64 50.29 0.02 6.83
C MET A 64 49.95 0.08 8.32
N GLN A 65 50.87 -0.38 9.15
CA GLN A 65 50.82 -0.20 10.60
C GLN A 65 51.99 0.69 11.01
N GLY A 66 51.69 1.96 11.32
CA GLY A 66 52.72 3.00 11.41
C GLY A 66 53.48 3.12 10.09
N SER A 67 54.78 2.78 10.09
CA SER A 67 55.63 2.76 8.89
C SER A 67 55.87 1.36 8.29
N LYS A 68 55.27 0.32 8.87
CA LYS A 68 55.50 -1.08 8.47
C LYS A 68 54.39 -1.56 7.54
N ASP A 69 54.76 -2.13 6.40
CA ASP A 69 53.82 -2.87 5.55
C ASP A 69 53.50 -4.21 6.21
N VAL A 70 52.23 -4.39 6.55
CA VAL A 70 51.67 -5.58 7.20
C VAL A 70 50.75 -6.37 6.26
N THR A 71 50.79 -6.08 4.96
CA THR A 71 49.95 -6.73 3.95
C THR A 71 50.25 -8.23 3.87
N PRO A 72 49.31 -9.12 4.22
CA PRO A 72 49.54 -10.55 4.14
C PRO A 72 49.68 -11.04 2.68
N PRO A 73 50.50 -12.07 2.41
CA PRO A 73 50.55 -12.70 1.10
C PRO A 73 49.16 -13.18 0.66
N GLY A 74 48.74 -12.78 -0.55
CA GLY A 74 47.43 -13.14 -1.08
C GLY A 74 46.27 -12.26 -0.60
N PHE A 75 46.52 -11.26 0.25
CA PHE A 75 45.50 -10.30 0.69
C PHE A 75 44.87 -9.54 -0.48
N GLY A 76 45.61 -9.29 -1.56
CA GLY A 76 45.06 -8.69 -2.79
C GLY A 76 43.84 -9.44 -3.35
N ARG A 77 43.77 -10.77 -3.19
CA ARG A 77 42.58 -11.55 -3.58
C ARG A 77 41.39 -11.28 -2.67
N ILE A 78 41.62 -11.20 -1.36
CA ILE A 78 40.61 -10.87 -0.35
C ILE A 78 40.10 -9.46 -0.60
N ALA A 79 41.01 -8.50 -0.80
CA ALA A 79 40.70 -7.12 -1.14
C ALA A 79 39.85 -7.00 -2.42
N ALA A 80 40.19 -7.73 -3.49
CA ALA A 80 39.40 -7.75 -4.71
C ALA A 80 37.98 -8.31 -4.50
N GLN A 81 37.82 -9.37 -3.71
CA GLN A 81 36.51 -9.95 -3.39
C GLN A 81 35.66 -9.00 -2.53
N THR A 82 36.26 -8.42 -1.50
CA THR A 82 35.63 -7.40 -0.65
C THR A 82 35.23 -6.19 -1.47
N ALA A 83 36.11 -5.72 -2.36
CA ALA A 83 35.83 -4.58 -3.23
C ALA A 83 34.63 -4.84 -4.13
N LYS A 84 34.58 -6.01 -4.77
CA LYS A 84 33.43 -6.44 -5.58
C LYS A 84 32.14 -6.45 -4.77
N GLN A 85 32.16 -6.94 -3.53
CA GLN A 85 30.98 -6.97 -2.67
C GLN A 85 30.50 -5.57 -2.27
N VAL A 86 31.40 -4.68 -1.85
CA VAL A 86 31.07 -3.28 -1.50
C VAL A 86 30.52 -2.51 -2.71
N ILE A 87 31.14 -2.72 -3.87
CA ILE A 87 30.68 -2.14 -5.14
C ILE A 87 29.26 -2.63 -5.46
N LEU A 88 29.03 -3.95 -5.48
CA LEU A 88 27.71 -4.53 -5.77
C LEU A 88 26.66 -4.12 -4.74
N GLN A 89 27.02 -4.05 -3.47
CA GLN A 89 26.11 -3.64 -2.40
C GLN A 89 25.61 -2.23 -2.64
N GLY A 90 26.51 -1.27 -2.82
CA GLY A 90 26.01 0.08 -2.96
C GLY A 90 25.39 0.36 -4.34
N VAL A 91 25.68 -0.43 -5.40
CA VAL A 91 24.91 -0.33 -6.66
C VAL A 91 23.45 -0.63 -6.35
N ARG A 92 23.18 -1.68 -5.55
CA ARG A 92 21.82 -1.99 -5.09
C ARG A 92 21.24 -0.91 -4.18
N GLU A 93 22.03 -0.28 -3.32
CA GLU A 93 21.56 0.80 -2.45
C GLU A 93 21.17 2.05 -3.26
N ALA A 94 21.93 2.39 -4.31
CA ALA A 94 21.59 3.49 -5.18
C ALA A 94 20.38 3.20 -6.07
N GLU A 95 20.29 1.99 -6.63
CA GLU A 95 19.06 1.53 -7.30
C GLU A 95 17.86 1.60 -6.36
N LYS A 96 18.01 1.14 -5.10
CA LYS A 96 16.96 1.25 -4.06
C LYS A 96 16.57 2.71 -3.85
N GLN A 97 17.53 3.61 -3.66
CA GLN A 97 17.24 5.02 -3.38
C GLN A 97 16.54 5.69 -4.57
N ALA A 98 17.00 5.43 -5.80
CA ALA A 98 16.37 5.95 -7.01
C ALA A 98 14.92 5.47 -7.14
N VAL A 99 14.67 4.19 -6.88
CA VAL A 99 13.31 3.61 -6.87
C VAL A 99 12.46 4.25 -5.79
N VAL A 100 12.96 4.42 -4.57
CA VAL A 100 12.22 5.09 -3.48
C VAL A 100 11.83 6.51 -3.88
N THR A 101 12.78 7.30 -4.37
CA THR A 101 12.50 8.68 -4.78
C THR A 101 11.47 8.73 -5.93
N GLU A 102 11.51 7.80 -6.88
CA GLU A 102 10.50 7.71 -7.94
C GLU A 102 9.11 7.37 -7.37
N PHE A 103 9.03 6.35 -6.49
CA PHE A 103 7.76 5.86 -5.97
C PHE A 103 7.19 6.69 -4.83
N GLN A 104 7.98 7.55 -4.19
CA GLN A 104 7.48 8.57 -3.26
C GLN A 104 6.45 9.47 -3.95
N GLY A 105 6.69 9.85 -5.21
CA GLY A 105 5.73 10.62 -6.01
C GLY A 105 4.49 9.85 -6.45
N LYS A 106 4.54 8.51 -6.40
CA LYS A 106 3.44 7.61 -6.78
C LYS A 106 2.70 7.03 -5.57
N LEU A 107 3.09 7.44 -4.37
CA LEU A 107 2.45 6.97 -3.15
C LEU A 107 0.99 7.44 -3.14
N GLY A 108 0.06 6.50 -2.96
CA GLY A 108 -1.35 6.82 -3.08
C GLY A 108 -1.92 6.71 -4.49
N GLU A 109 -1.14 6.32 -5.49
CA GLU A 109 -1.63 6.15 -6.86
C GLU A 109 -1.96 4.70 -7.20
N VAL A 110 -2.84 4.54 -8.19
CA VAL A 110 -3.14 3.24 -8.80
C VAL A 110 -2.26 3.03 -10.02
N VAL A 111 -1.43 2.00 -9.98
CA VAL A 111 -0.46 1.69 -11.04
C VAL A 111 -0.70 0.30 -11.62
N PRO A 112 -0.37 0.07 -12.91
CA PRO A 112 -0.40 -1.28 -13.46
C PRO A 112 0.74 -2.12 -12.85
N GLY A 113 0.41 -3.35 -12.46
CA GLY A 113 1.36 -4.34 -11.98
C GLY A 113 1.21 -5.68 -12.69
N MET A 114 2.28 -6.46 -12.74
CA MET A 114 2.25 -7.85 -13.20
C MET A 114 2.64 -8.78 -12.06
N LEU A 115 1.76 -9.70 -11.69
CA LEU A 115 2.08 -10.73 -10.70
C LEU A 115 3.18 -11.64 -11.24
N GLN A 116 4.29 -11.77 -10.53
CA GLN A 116 5.37 -12.66 -10.93
C GLN A 116 5.24 -14.03 -10.26
N ARG A 117 5.34 -14.04 -8.93
CA ARG A 117 5.38 -15.27 -8.13
C ARG A 117 4.81 -15.05 -6.73
N PHE A 118 4.35 -16.12 -6.13
CA PHE A 118 3.87 -16.16 -4.75
C PHE A 118 4.95 -16.75 -3.83
N GLU A 119 5.36 -15.99 -2.81
CA GLU A 119 6.38 -16.40 -1.85
C GLU A 119 5.98 -15.99 -0.44
N ARG A 120 6.04 -16.93 0.51
CA ARG A 120 5.80 -16.67 1.95
C ARG A 120 4.48 -15.94 2.23
N GLY A 121 3.41 -16.30 1.54
CA GLY A 121 2.09 -15.67 1.72
C GLY A 121 1.90 -14.33 0.99
N SER A 122 2.91 -13.86 0.27
CA SER A 122 2.88 -12.57 -0.44
C SER A 122 3.08 -12.76 -1.94
N TRP A 123 2.42 -11.92 -2.72
CA TRP A 123 2.68 -11.83 -4.16
C TRP A 123 3.80 -10.84 -4.44
N LEU A 124 4.72 -11.22 -5.32
CA LEU A 124 5.66 -10.27 -5.91
C LEU A 124 5.02 -9.67 -7.16
N VAL A 125 5.00 -8.34 -7.22
CA VAL A 125 4.33 -7.57 -8.27
C VAL A 125 5.37 -6.73 -9.01
N ASP A 126 5.56 -7.01 -10.28
CA ASP A 126 6.41 -6.23 -11.16
C ASP A 126 5.71 -4.93 -11.57
N LEU A 127 6.29 -3.80 -11.21
CA LEU A 127 5.83 -2.46 -11.58
C LEU A 127 6.63 -1.89 -12.77
N GLY A 128 7.39 -2.74 -13.48
CA GLY A 128 8.24 -2.42 -14.63
C GLY A 128 9.62 -1.88 -14.23
N ARG A 129 9.69 -1.01 -13.21
CA ARG A 129 10.96 -0.47 -12.68
C ARG A 129 11.53 -1.25 -11.52
N THR A 130 10.65 -1.86 -10.73
CA THR A 130 10.99 -2.55 -9.50
C THR A 130 9.94 -3.62 -9.22
N VAL A 131 10.25 -4.50 -8.28
CA VAL A 131 9.32 -5.50 -7.77
C VAL A 131 8.80 -5.03 -6.43
N ALA A 132 7.48 -4.84 -6.33
CA ALA A 132 6.75 -4.59 -5.11
C ALA A 132 6.29 -5.89 -4.46
N ILE A 133 5.83 -5.80 -3.22
CA ILE A 133 5.17 -6.90 -2.50
C ILE A 133 3.71 -6.58 -2.25
N MET A 134 2.85 -7.58 -2.39
CA MET A 134 1.45 -7.54 -1.97
C MET A 134 1.27 -8.60 -0.87
N PRO A 135 1.38 -8.21 0.41
CA PRO A 135 1.26 -9.14 1.53
C PRO A 135 -0.17 -9.68 1.66
N HIS A 136 -0.35 -10.76 2.42
CA HIS A 136 -1.64 -11.44 2.56
C HIS A 136 -2.77 -10.51 3.04
N THR A 137 -2.47 -9.55 3.92
CA THR A 137 -3.44 -8.56 4.42
C THR A 137 -3.91 -7.59 3.35
N GLU A 138 -3.09 -7.38 2.32
CA GLU A 138 -3.36 -6.47 1.20
C GLU A 138 -3.90 -7.21 -0.03
N GLN A 139 -4.15 -8.52 0.10
CA GLN A 139 -4.79 -9.36 -0.90
C GLN A 139 -6.30 -9.45 -0.65
N VAL A 140 -7.06 -9.48 -1.74
CA VAL A 140 -8.48 -9.83 -1.73
C VAL A 140 -8.63 -11.35 -1.80
N PHE A 141 -9.28 -11.95 -0.80
CA PHE A 141 -9.41 -13.40 -0.66
C PHE A 141 -10.15 -14.08 -1.82
N ASN A 142 -11.16 -13.42 -2.38
CA ASN A 142 -11.98 -13.97 -3.46
C ASN A 142 -11.41 -13.73 -4.87
N GLU A 143 -10.34 -12.94 -5.01
CA GLU A 143 -9.69 -12.72 -6.31
C GLU A 143 -8.84 -13.92 -6.71
N ASN A 144 -8.85 -14.24 -8.00
CA ASN A 144 -8.01 -15.30 -8.54
C ASN A 144 -6.69 -14.71 -9.03
N TYR A 145 -5.64 -14.85 -8.23
CA TYR A 145 -4.29 -14.41 -8.57
C TYR A 145 -3.52 -15.51 -9.31
N ARG A 146 -2.93 -15.15 -10.46
CA ARG A 146 -2.11 -16.06 -11.28
C ARG A 146 -0.77 -15.44 -11.65
N ASN A 147 0.24 -16.27 -11.80
CA ASN A 147 1.53 -15.82 -12.36
C ASN A 147 1.32 -15.19 -13.74
N ASN A 148 2.06 -14.11 -14.00
CA ASN A 148 2.01 -13.26 -15.20
C ASN A 148 0.66 -12.56 -15.43
N GLN A 149 -0.25 -12.56 -14.46
CA GLN A 149 -1.48 -11.78 -14.54
C GLN A 149 -1.17 -10.30 -14.40
N ARG A 150 -1.76 -9.49 -15.29
CA ARG A 150 -1.75 -8.03 -15.15
C ARG A 150 -2.98 -7.60 -14.37
N LEU A 151 -2.79 -6.70 -13.42
CA LEU A 151 -3.85 -6.08 -12.64
C LEU A 151 -3.38 -4.71 -12.17
N LYS A 152 -4.31 -3.81 -11.87
CA LYS A 152 -3.98 -2.53 -11.23
C LYS A 152 -3.86 -2.71 -9.73
N VAL A 153 -2.88 -2.07 -9.12
CA VAL A 153 -2.64 -2.10 -7.67
C VAL A 153 -2.51 -0.70 -7.13
N TYR A 154 -2.90 -0.51 -5.88
CA TYR A 154 -2.71 0.74 -5.15
C TYR A 154 -1.34 0.74 -4.46
N VAL A 155 -0.52 1.77 -4.68
CA VAL A 155 0.78 1.94 -4.00
C VAL A 155 0.52 2.45 -2.58
N LYS A 156 0.57 1.53 -1.61
CA LYS A 156 0.11 1.78 -0.24
C LYS A 156 1.15 2.47 0.62
N GLU A 157 2.37 1.94 0.62
CA GLU A 157 3.46 2.46 1.45
C GLU A 157 4.82 2.04 0.91
N ILE A 158 5.86 2.71 1.42
CA ILE A 158 7.25 2.37 1.18
C ILE A 158 7.87 1.98 2.53
N ASP A 159 8.12 0.70 2.74
CA ASP A 159 8.77 0.17 3.94
C ASP A 159 10.28 0.09 3.75
N GLU A 160 10.98 1.13 4.21
CA GLU A 160 12.43 1.24 4.09
C GLU A 160 13.20 0.14 4.84
N ASN A 161 12.58 -0.52 5.82
CA ASN A 161 13.18 -1.62 6.58
C ASN A 161 13.33 -2.89 5.73
N LEU A 162 12.55 -3.01 4.67
CA LEU A 162 12.66 -4.14 3.77
C LEU A 162 13.93 -3.99 2.91
N PRO A 163 14.86 -4.96 2.96
CA PRO A 163 16.10 -4.89 2.20
C PRO A 163 15.85 -5.02 0.69
N ARG A 164 14.71 -5.56 0.28
CA ARG A 164 14.25 -5.69 -1.11
C ARG A 164 12.75 -5.48 -1.16
N ASN A 165 12.25 -5.02 -2.31
CA ASN A 165 10.83 -4.86 -2.58
C ASN A 165 10.14 -4.02 -1.50
N ASN A 166 10.75 -2.88 -1.17
CA ASN A 166 10.29 -1.96 -0.15
C ASN A 166 9.01 -1.22 -0.52
N ILE A 167 8.38 -1.53 -1.65
CA ILE A 167 7.10 -0.96 -2.04
C ILE A 167 6.02 -1.98 -1.72
N VAL A 168 5.09 -1.59 -0.87
CA VAL A 168 3.91 -2.38 -0.54
C VAL A 168 2.77 -1.90 -1.42
N VAL A 169 2.14 -2.84 -2.13
CA VAL A 169 0.97 -2.56 -2.95
C VAL A 169 -0.25 -3.32 -2.42
N SER A 170 -1.43 -2.80 -2.72
CA SER A 170 -2.69 -3.35 -2.23
C SER A 170 -3.73 -3.54 -3.30
N ARG A 171 -4.50 -4.62 -3.13
CA ARG A 171 -5.77 -4.88 -3.81
C ARG A 171 -6.97 -4.71 -2.88
N SER A 172 -6.79 -4.85 -1.57
CA SER A 172 -7.88 -4.76 -0.58
C SER A 172 -8.17 -3.34 -0.07
N ASP A 173 -7.24 -2.41 -0.19
CA ASP A 173 -7.39 -1.04 0.32
C ASP A 173 -8.50 -0.25 -0.41
N ALA A 174 -9.33 0.50 0.32
CA ALA A 174 -10.44 1.26 -0.25
C ALA A 174 -9.98 2.32 -1.27
N LYS A 175 -8.76 2.86 -1.11
CA LYS A 175 -8.19 3.84 -2.05
C LYS A 175 -7.91 3.29 -3.44
N LEU A 176 -7.81 1.97 -3.59
CA LEU A 176 -7.78 1.37 -4.93
C LEU A 176 -9.07 1.69 -5.69
N VAL A 177 -10.23 1.62 -5.04
CA VAL A 177 -11.53 1.88 -5.67
C VAL A 177 -11.59 3.34 -6.11
N GLU A 178 -11.18 4.26 -5.24
CA GLU A 178 -11.09 5.69 -5.52
C GLU A 178 -10.22 5.96 -6.77
N GLY A 179 -8.96 5.50 -6.75
CA GLY A 179 -8.05 5.73 -7.88
C GLY A 179 -8.48 5.04 -9.18
N LEU A 180 -9.18 3.89 -9.11
CA LEU A 180 -9.76 3.26 -10.30
C LEU A 180 -10.86 4.12 -10.93
N PHE A 181 -11.71 4.72 -10.11
CA PHE A 181 -12.73 5.65 -10.60
C PHE A 181 -12.13 6.94 -11.13
N GLU A 182 -11.12 7.51 -10.47
CA GLU A 182 -10.40 8.69 -10.97
C GLU A 182 -9.76 8.46 -12.35
N LEU A 183 -9.26 7.25 -12.61
CA LEU A 183 -8.73 6.88 -13.94
C LEU A 183 -9.83 6.77 -15.00
N GLU A 184 -11.04 6.33 -14.63
CA GLU A 184 -12.16 6.07 -15.55
C GLU A 184 -13.04 7.32 -15.79
N ILE A 185 -13.10 8.25 -14.83
CA ILE A 185 -14.09 9.33 -14.79
C ILE A 185 -13.42 10.72 -14.86
N PRO A 186 -13.54 11.44 -16.00
CA PRO A 186 -13.01 12.80 -16.14
C PRO A 186 -13.60 13.81 -15.13
N GLU A 187 -14.86 13.62 -14.72
CA GLU A 187 -15.53 14.49 -13.76
C GLU A 187 -14.92 14.43 -12.35
N LEU A 188 -14.27 13.31 -11.97
CA LEU A 188 -13.49 13.23 -10.74
C LEU A 188 -12.16 13.98 -10.88
N GLN A 189 -11.48 13.83 -12.03
CA GLN A 189 -10.21 14.51 -12.31
C GLN A 189 -10.34 16.03 -12.38
N SER A 190 -11.49 16.52 -12.85
CA SER A 190 -11.83 17.95 -12.91
C SER A 190 -12.52 18.45 -11.64
N GLU A 191 -12.63 17.60 -10.61
CA GLU A 191 -13.27 17.88 -9.33
C GLU A 191 -14.74 18.31 -9.43
N ALA A 192 -15.41 18.10 -10.57
CA ALA A 192 -16.85 18.39 -10.77
C ALA A 192 -17.75 17.42 -9.98
N VAL A 193 -17.23 16.23 -9.74
CA VAL A 193 -17.75 15.21 -8.83
C VAL A 193 -16.65 14.89 -7.82
N VAL A 194 -17.02 14.62 -6.58
CA VAL A 194 -16.09 14.23 -5.52
C VAL A 194 -16.61 12.99 -4.81
N ILE A 195 -15.71 12.08 -4.45
CA ILE A 195 -16.01 10.95 -3.59
C ILE A 195 -15.90 11.43 -2.14
N GLN A 196 -17.00 11.35 -1.39
CA GLN A 196 -17.09 11.82 -0.02
C GLN A 196 -16.73 10.73 0.99
N ALA A 197 -17.09 9.48 0.69
CA ALA A 197 -16.80 8.34 1.56
C ALA A 197 -16.85 7.04 0.77
N ILE A 198 -16.06 6.06 1.21
CA ILE A 198 -16.09 4.68 0.69
C ILE A 198 -16.18 3.73 1.89
N ALA A 199 -17.16 2.82 1.84
CA ALA A 199 -17.22 1.66 2.71
C ALA A 199 -17.02 0.41 1.86
N ARG A 200 -15.93 -0.32 2.12
CA ARG A 200 -15.50 -1.45 1.30
C ARG A 200 -15.41 -2.74 2.10
N GLU A 201 -16.01 -3.79 1.56
CA GLU A 201 -15.72 -5.19 1.88
C GLU A 201 -15.10 -5.81 0.61
N ALA A 202 -13.76 -5.78 0.55
CA ALA A 202 -13.01 -6.05 -0.68
C ALA A 202 -13.30 -7.43 -1.29
N GLY A 203 -13.48 -7.48 -2.60
CA GLY A 203 -13.84 -8.69 -3.35
C GLY A 203 -15.28 -9.15 -3.16
N SER A 204 -16.12 -8.33 -2.53
CA SER A 204 -17.53 -8.63 -2.30
C SER A 204 -18.40 -7.46 -2.69
N ARG A 205 -18.36 -6.36 -1.92
CA ARG A 205 -19.20 -5.18 -2.15
C ARG A 205 -18.58 -3.91 -1.59
N SER A 206 -18.74 -2.82 -2.35
CA SER A 206 -18.36 -1.46 -1.94
C SER A 206 -19.54 -0.51 -2.07
N LYS A 207 -19.71 0.38 -1.09
CA LYS A 207 -20.60 1.53 -1.14
C LYS A 207 -19.78 2.80 -1.27
N ILE A 208 -20.14 3.65 -2.21
CA ILE A 208 -19.36 4.85 -2.56
C ILE A 208 -20.32 6.05 -2.55
N ALA A 209 -20.08 6.98 -1.64
CA ALA A 209 -20.85 8.21 -1.52
C ALA A 209 -20.22 9.29 -2.38
N VAL A 210 -21.00 9.87 -3.30
CA VAL A 210 -20.52 10.91 -4.22
C VAL A 210 -21.39 12.16 -4.13
N ALA A 211 -20.76 13.32 -4.31
CA ALA A 211 -21.41 14.61 -4.40
C ALA A 211 -20.93 15.34 -5.65
N SER A 212 -21.74 16.28 -6.15
CA SER A 212 -21.27 17.21 -7.17
C SER A 212 -20.88 18.54 -6.54
N THR A 213 -19.79 19.12 -7.04
CA THR A 213 -19.33 20.47 -6.68
C THR A 213 -19.84 21.52 -7.67
N GLN A 214 -20.39 21.10 -8.82
CA GLN A 214 -20.80 21.96 -9.92
C GLN A 214 -22.31 21.83 -10.18
N GLN A 215 -22.97 22.97 -10.36
CA GLN A 215 -24.39 22.99 -10.64
C GLN A 215 -24.70 22.33 -11.99
N GLY A 216 -25.67 21.41 -12.01
CA GLY A 216 -26.12 20.74 -13.23
C GLY A 216 -25.35 19.48 -13.59
N VAL A 217 -24.38 19.08 -12.77
CA VAL A 217 -23.69 17.79 -12.89
C VAL A 217 -24.37 16.77 -11.97
N ASP A 218 -24.78 15.63 -12.53
CA ASP A 218 -25.32 14.51 -11.75
C ASP A 218 -24.17 13.59 -11.30
N PRO A 219 -23.83 13.56 -10.00
CA PRO A 219 -22.69 12.80 -9.53
C PRO A 219 -22.91 11.29 -9.66
N VAL A 220 -24.12 10.78 -9.45
CA VAL A 220 -24.40 9.35 -9.59
C VAL A 220 -24.35 8.95 -11.06
N GLY A 221 -24.99 9.74 -11.93
CA GLY A 221 -24.96 9.53 -13.38
C GLY A 221 -23.55 9.54 -13.97
N SER A 222 -22.70 10.46 -13.53
CA SER A 222 -21.29 10.53 -13.96
C SER A 222 -20.49 9.30 -13.55
N MET A 223 -20.72 8.76 -12.34
CA MET A 223 -20.03 7.55 -11.86
C MET A 223 -20.49 6.27 -12.56
N VAL A 224 -21.79 6.15 -12.80
CA VAL A 224 -22.38 4.97 -13.44
C VAL A 224 -22.07 4.96 -14.94
N GLY A 225 -22.13 6.13 -15.59
CA GLY A 225 -21.98 6.26 -17.03
C GLY A 225 -23.18 5.72 -17.81
N GLN A 226 -23.14 5.84 -19.14
CA GLN A 226 -24.23 5.36 -19.99
C GLN A 226 -24.42 3.85 -19.81
N ARG A 227 -25.62 3.44 -19.38
CA ARG A 227 -25.97 2.03 -19.12
C ARG A 227 -25.03 1.32 -18.13
N GLY A 228 -24.38 2.04 -17.23
CA GLY A 228 -23.48 1.44 -16.24
C GLY A 228 -22.09 1.08 -16.74
N VAL A 229 -21.68 1.52 -17.94
CA VAL A 229 -20.40 1.11 -18.52
C VAL A 229 -19.20 1.47 -17.63
N ARG A 230 -19.17 2.66 -17.03
CA ARG A 230 -18.03 3.12 -16.22
C ARG A 230 -17.88 2.30 -14.93
N VAL A 231 -18.99 2.16 -14.19
CA VAL A 231 -19.01 1.32 -12.98
C VAL A 231 -18.73 -0.16 -13.30
N GLN A 232 -19.16 -0.65 -14.46
CA GLN A 232 -18.85 -2.03 -14.89
C GLN A 232 -17.36 -2.20 -15.20
N THR A 233 -16.71 -1.26 -15.86
CA THR A 233 -15.26 -1.29 -16.10
C THR A 233 -14.47 -1.44 -14.80
N VAL A 234 -14.82 -0.66 -13.78
CA VAL A 234 -14.17 -0.75 -12.47
C VAL A 234 -14.54 -2.07 -11.75
N THR A 235 -15.79 -2.54 -11.90
CA THR A 235 -16.24 -3.84 -11.33
C THR A 235 -15.43 -5.00 -11.91
N ASP A 236 -15.18 -4.97 -13.22
CA ASP A 236 -14.44 -5.99 -13.94
C ASP A 236 -12.96 -5.98 -13.53
N GLU A 237 -12.35 -4.81 -13.33
CA GLU A 237 -11.00 -4.66 -12.80
C GLU A 237 -10.88 -5.22 -11.36
N LEU A 238 -11.96 -5.17 -10.57
CA LEU A 238 -12.06 -5.76 -9.23
C LEU A 238 -12.62 -7.19 -9.24
N GLN A 239 -12.58 -7.87 -10.40
CA GLN A 239 -13.02 -9.26 -10.60
C GLN A 239 -14.44 -9.56 -10.06
N GLY A 240 -15.37 -8.61 -10.19
CA GLY A 240 -16.78 -8.81 -9.84
C GLY A 240 -17.19 -8.29 -8.45
N GLU A 241 -16.35 -7.48 -7.79
CA GLU A 241 -16.76 -6.72 -6.59
C GLU A 241 -17.95 -5.81 -6.92
N LYS A 242 -19.09 -6.01 -6.25
CA LYS A 242 -20.31 -5.23 -6.52
C LYS A 242 -20.17 -3.80 -5.99
N MET A 243 -20.62 -2.81 -6.75
CA MET A 243 -20.52 -1.41 -6.32
C MET A 243 -21.87 -0.72 -6.29
N ASP A 244 -22.17 -0.06 -5.17
CA ASP A 244 -23.31 0.83 -5.03
C ASP A 244 -22.81 2.28 -5.02
N ILE A 245 -23.17 3.03 -6.05
CA ILE A 245 -22.95 4.48 -6.10
C ILE A 245 -24.14 5.17 -5.45
N ILE A 246 -23.86 5.97 -4.43
CA ILE A 246 -24.85 6.57 -3.54
C ILE A 246 -24.68 8.08 -3.56
N LEU A 247 -25.80 8.80 -3.62
CA LEU A 247 -25.80 10.26 -3.48
C LEU A 247 -25.50 10.64 -2.04
N TRP A 248 -24.42 11.38 -1.83
CA TRP A 248 -24.09 11.97 -0.54
C TRP A 248 -25.05 13.14 -0.20
N SER A 249 -25.27 13.37 1.09
CA SER A 249 -26.09 14.48 1.57
C SER A 249 -25.56 15.02 2.90
N ASP A 250 -25.59 16.35 3.08
CA ASP A 250 -25.33 17.00 4.36
C ASP A 250 -26.35 16.60 5.45
N SER A 251 -27.56 16.25 5.03
CA SER A 251 -28.61 15.74 5.94
C SER A 251 -28.30 14.30 6.28
N ALA A 252 -27.87 14.05 7.53
CA ALA A 252 -27.59 12.70 8.02
C ALA A 252 -28.78 11.74 7.82
N VAL A 253 -30.01 12.24 7.96
CA VAL A 253 -31.22 11.46 7.68
C VAL A 253 -31.25 11.01 6.22
N ASP A 254 -31.08 11.93 5.27
CA ASP A 254 -31.16 11.60 3.84
C ASP A 254 -29.96 10.78 3.39
N PHE A 255 -28.77 11.03 3.96
CA PHE A 255 -27.58 10.25 3.66
C PHE A 255 -27.72 8.79 4.12
N ILE A 256 -28.26 8.55 5.32
CA ILE A 256 -28.55 7.19 5.81
C ILE A 256 -29.58 6.49 4.93
N LYS A 257 -30.64 7.21 4.51
CA LYS A 257 -31.63 6.65 3.57
C LYS A 257 -30.98 6.23 2.25
N ASN A 258 -30.15 7.11 1.69
CA ASN A 258 -29.42 6.84 0.45
C ASN A 258 -28.44 5.66 0.62
N ALA A 259 -27.75 5.57 1.77
CA ALA A 259 -26.76 4.52 2.06
C ALA A 259 -27.36 3.11 2.14
N LEU A 260 -28.62 2.99 2.55
CA LEU A 260 -29.34 1.71 2.62
C LEU A 260 -29.90 1.22 1.27
N SER A 261 -29.76 2.03 0.21
CA SER A 261 -30.07 1.62 -1.17
C SER A 261 -29.42 0.26 -1.50
N PRO A 262 -30.15 -0.68 -2.13
CA PRO A 262 -31.42 -0.49 -2.85
C PRO A 262 -32.69 -0.54 -2.00
N ALA A 263 -32.60 -0.79 -0.70
CA ALA A 263 -33.78 -0.92 0.16
C ALA A 263 -34.51 0.43 0.30
N LYS A 264 -35.85 0.40 0.18
CA LYS A 264 -36.67 1.57 0.44
C LYS A 264 -36.94 1.68 1.93
N VAL A 265 -36.43 2.74 2.53
CA VAL A 265 -36.55 2.94 3.97
C VAL A 265 -37.52 4.06 4.29
N GLY A 266 -38.25 3.91 5.39
CA GLY A 266 -39.26 4.85 5.85
C GLY A 266 -38.67 5.95 6.72
N LYS A 267 -39.02 5.92 8.01
CA LYS A 267 -38.60 6.94 8.98
C LYS A 267 -37.22 6.62 9.53
N VAL A 268 -36.37 7.65 9.61
CA VAL A 268 -35.06 7.58 10.25
C VAL A 268 -35.07 8.50 11.47
N THR A 269 -34.73 7.94 12.63
CA THR A 269 -34.62 8.69 13.89
C THR A 269 -33.18 8.63 14.37
N ILE A 270 -32.52 9.78 14.46
CA ILE A 270 -31.11 9.88 14.82
C ILE A 270 -30.97 10.32 16.27
N THR A 271 -30.10 9.64 17.01
CA THR A 271 -29.62 10.07 18.33
C THR A 271 -28.19 10.56 18.18
N GLU A 272 -28.02 11.87 18.10
CA GLU A 272 -26.73 12.49 17.75
C GLU A 272 -25.63 12.22 18.78
N LYS A 273 -26.00 12.16 20.08
CA LYS A 273 -25.05 11.90 21.18
C LYS A 273 -24.32 10.55 21.04
N THR A 274 -25.02 9.54 20.53
CA THR A 274 -24.51 8.16 20.43
C THR A 274 -24.17 7.79 18.99
N LYS A 275 -24.35 8.70 18.03
CA LYS A 275 -24.26 8.41 16.59
C LYS A 275 -25.04 7.14 16.20
N THR A 276 -26.24 6.97 16.76
CA THR A 276 -27.13 5.86 16.43
C THR A 276 -28.30 6.34 15.59
N ALA A 277 -28.71 5.53 14.62
CA ALA A 277 -29.84 5.79 13.74
C ALA A 277 -30.78 4.60 13.75
N ARG A 278 -32.03 4.84 14.16
CA ARG A 278 -33.10 3.85 14.06
C ARG A 278 -33.84 4.03 12.74
N VAL A 279 -33.87 3.01 11.92
CA VAL A 279 -34.46 3.04 10.57
C VAL A 279 -35.63 2.09 10.48
N GLU A 280 -36.82 2.63 10.25
CA GLU A 280 -38.04 1.85 10.06
C GLU A 280 -38.16 1.39 8.61
N VAL A 281 -38.40 0.09 8.41
CA VAL A 281 -38.60 -0.54 7.09
C VAL A 281 -39.84 -1.41 7.09
N SER A 282 -40.46 -1.57 5.93
CA SER A 282 -41.55 -2.53 5.75
C SER A 282 -41.00 -3.97 5.70
N GLU A 283 -41.86 -4.95 5.97
CA GLU A 283 -41.48 -6.38 6.01
C GLU A 283 -40.85 -6.86 4.69
N ASP A 284 -41.31 -6.34 3.55
CA ASP A 284 -40.78 -6.67 2.22
C ASP A 284 -39.38 -6.07 1.95
N GLU A 285 -39.06 -4.95 2.60
CA GLU A 285 -37.76 -4.26 2.47
C GLU A 285 -36.76 -4.68 3.55
N LEU A 286 -37.21 -5.35 4.63
CA LEU A 286 -36.38 -5.75 5.77
C LEU A 286 -35.17 -6.59 5.33
N SER A 287 -35.39 -7.60 4.49
CA SER A 287 -34.32 -8.47 4.00
C SER A 287 -33.30 -7.72 3.13
N LEU A 288 -33.76 -6.79 2.30
CA LEU A 288 -32.91 -5.95 1.46
C LEU A 288 -32.09 -4.97 2.30
N ALA A 289 -32.72 -4.34 3.29
CA ALA A 289 -32.10 -3.36 4.16
C ALA A 289 -30.97 -3.97 5.00
N ILE A 290 -31.19 -5.17 5.56
CA ILE A 290 -30.16 -5.94 6.27
C ILE A 290 -29.09 -6.43 5.27
N GLY A 291 -29.52 -7.03 4.16
CA GLY A 291 -28.66 -7.68 3.18
C GLY A 291 -28.14 -9.04 3.66
N LYS A 292 -27.46 -9.77 2.76
CA LYS A 292 -26.87 -11.08 3.08
C LYS A 292 -25.88 -10.93 4.24
N GLU A 293 -26.08 -11.68 5.32
CA GLU A 293 -25.23 -11.65 6.53
C GLU A 293 -25.07 -10.24 7.15
N GLY A 294 -26.04 -9.34 6.93
CA GLY A 294 -25.98 -7.96 7.42
C GLY A 294 -25.05 -7.05 6.63
N GLN A 295 -24.53 -7.49 5.47
CA GLN A 295 -23.55 -6.73 4.69
C GLN A 295 -24.05 -5.32 4.30
N ASN A 296 -25.33 -5.17 3.91
CA ASN A 296 -25.82 -3.88 3.41
C ASN A 296 -25.84 -2.83 4.52
N VAL A 297 -26.38 -3.19 5.69
CA VAL A 297 -26.45 -2.30 6.85
C VAL A 297 -25.07 -2.04 7.47
N ARG A 298 -24.16 -3.01 7.48
CA ARG A 298 -22.76 -2.83 7.90
C ARG A 298 -22.03 -1.83 7.02
N LEU A 299 -22.12 -1.98 5.70
CA LEU A 299 -21.52 -1.03 4.76
C LEU A 299 -22.15 0.36 4.87
N ALA A 300 -23.47 0.46 5.03
CA ALA A 300 -24.14 1.74 5.24
C ALA A 300 -23.71 2.41 6.56
N SER A 301 -23.52 1.62 7.62
CA SER A 301 -23.04 2.12 8.92
C SER A 301 -21.61 2.66 8.81
N LYS A 302 -20.70 1.90 8.17
CA LYS A 302 -19.33 2.35 7.89
C LYS A 302 -19.28 3.60 7.02
N LEU A 303 -20.14 3.67 6.00
CA LEU A 303 -20.18 4.79 5.05
C LEU A 303 -20.65 6.10 5.70
N THR A 304 -21.67 6.00 6.58
CA THR A 304 -22.31 7.16 7.21
C THR A 304 -21.65 7.55 8.54
N GLY A 305 -20.90 6.63 9.15
CA GLY A 305 -20.35 6.79 10.49
C GLY A 305 -21.39 6.67 11.61
N TYR A 306 -22.61 6.21 11.30
CA TYR A 306 -23.67 5.96 12.29
C TYR A 306 -23.85 4.46 12.51
N ARG A 307 -24.15 4.04 13.74
CA ARG A 307 -24.69 2.70 13.99
C ARG A 307 -26.14 2.66 13.53
N ILE A 308 -26.45 1.82 12.56
CA ILE A 308 -27.80 1.72 11.99
C ILE A 308 -28.54 0.51 12.56
N ASP A 309 -29.59 0.78 13.32
CA ASP A 309 -30.49 -0.23 13.89
C ASP A 309 -31.75 -0.30 13.00
N ILE A 310 -31.98 -1.43 12.33
CA ILE A 310 -33.12 -1.63 11.42
C ILE A 310 -34.30 -2.18 12.21
N VAL A 311 -35.47 -1.53 12.08
CA VAL A 311 -36.69 -1.89 12.81
C VAL A 311 -37.79 -2.25 11.83
N SER A 312 -38.37 -3.45 12.00
CA SER A 312 -39.53 -3.88 11.23
C SER A 312 -40.81 -3.18 11.73
N SER A 313 -41.84 -3.15 10.89
CA SER A 313 -43.18 -2.70 11.30
C SER A 313 -43.77 -3.49 12.47
N THR A 314 -43.29 -4.71 12.72
CA THR A 314 -43.69 -5.59 13.83
C THR A 314 -42.90 -5.33 15.12
N GLY A 315 -41.89 -4.46 15.09
CA GLY A 315 -41.09 -4.06 16.26
C GLY A 315 -39.83 -4.90 16.48
N GLU A 316 -39.50 -5.83 15.58
CA GLU A 316 -38.22 -6.55 15.61
C GLU A 316 -37.08 -5.58 15.29
N ILE A 317 -36.03 -5.61 16.11
CA ILE A 317 -34.86 -4.74 15.94
C ILE A 317 -33.67 -5.59 15.53
N PHE A 318 -33.16 -5.37 14.33
CA PHE A 318 -31.87 -5.89 13.89
C PHE A 318 -30.78 -4.85 14.18
N THR A 319 -29.81 -5.24 15.01
CA THR A 319 -28.59 -4.46 15.26
C THR A 319 -27.42 -5.24 14.66
N PRO A 320 -26.61 -4.63 13.76
CA PRO A 320 -25.42 -5.29 13.25
C PRO A 320 -24.45 -5.59 14.41
N ASN A 321 -23.97 -6.83 14.49
CA ASN A 321 -22.86 -7.20 15.38
C ASN A 321 -21.55 -6.67 14.80
N ASP A 322 -21.32 -5.37 14.88
CA ASP A 322 -20.02 -4.79 14.59
C ASP A 322 -19.59 -3.92 15.77
N GLU A 323 -18.43 -4.27 16.34
CA GLU A 323 -17.64 -3.32 17.12
C GLU A 323 -17.27 -2.17 16.18
N LEU A 324 -17.97 -1.03 16.31
CA LEU A 324 -17.54 0.19 15.67
C LEU A 324 -16.23 0.61 16.35
N GLU A 325 -15.08 0.39 15.70
CA GLU A 325 -13.84 1.09 16.07
C GLU A 325 -14.01 2.59 15.76
N ILE A 326 -14.60 3.31 16.70
CA ILE A 326 -14.58 4.78 16.71
C ILE A 326 -13.48 5.16 17.68
N ASN A 327 -12.36 5.67 17.16
CA ASN A 327 -11.25 6.23 17.94
C ASN A 327 -10.62 5.29 18.99
N GLY A 328 -10.49 3.99 18.71
CA GLY A 328 -9.64 3.09 19.51
C GLY A 328 -10.13 2.75 20.93
N GLU A 329 -11.39 3.04 21.27
CA GLU A 329 -11.99 2.57 22.53
C GLU A 329 -13.14 1.58 22.25
N VAL A 330 -12.94 0.33 22.69
CA VAL A 330 -13.92 -0.76 22.58
C VAL A 330 -14.96 -0.60 23.69
N THR A 331 -16.23 -0.35 23.34
CA THR A 331 -17.35 -0.49 24.29
C THR A 331 -18.06 -1.82 24.05
N ASN A 332 -17.83 -2.78 24.95
CA ASN A 332 -18.56 -4.04 25.03
C ASN A 332 -20.02 -3.81 25.44
N VAL A 333 -20.98 -4.35 24.70
CA VAL A 333 -22.34 -4.56 25.22
C VAL A 333 -22.89 -5.91 24.75
N ASP A 334 -23.17 -6.78 25.72
CA ASP A 334 -23.69 -8.13 25.56
C ASP A 334 -25.11 -8.21 24.96
N SER A 335 -25.27 -9.26 24.17
CA SER A 335 -26.45 -10.01 23.69
C SER A 335 -27.90 -9.54 23.96
N VAL A 336 -28.69 -9.65 22.87
CA VAL A 336 -30.10 -10.07 22.75
C VAL A 336 -31.03 -9.78 23.95
N THR A 337 -31.91 -8.80 23.80
CA THR A 337 -33.10 -8.68 24.63
C THR A 337 -34.35 -9.08 23.83
N GLU A 338 -34.90 -10.25 24.13
CA GLU A 338 -36.30 -10.58 23.85
C GLU A 338 -37.19 -9.65 24.70
N THR A 339 -37.95 -8.76 24.07
CA THR A 339 -39.07 -8.10 24.75
C THR A 339 -40.27 -9.05 24.77
N LYS A 340 -40.51 -9.67 25.94
CA LYS A 340 -41.83 -10.19 26.32
C LYS A 340 -42.56 -9.11 27.12
N GLU A 341 -43.68 -8.61 26.58
CA GLU A 341 -45.00 -8.62 27.23
C GLU A 341 -46.09 -8.22 26.22
#